data_AF-A0A7S1SJL2-F1
#
_entry.id   AF-A0A7S1SJL2-F1
#
_cell.length_a   1.000
_cell.length_b   1.000
_cell.length_c   1.000
_cell.angle_alpha   90.00
_cell.angle_beta   90.00
_cell.angle_gamma   90.00
#
_symmetry.space_group_name_H-M   'P 1'
#
loop_
_entity.id
_entity.type
_entity.pdbx_description
1 polymer ?
#
loop_
_entity_poly.entity_id
_entity_poly.type
_entity_poly.pdbx_seq_one_letter_code
_entity_poly.pdbx_strand_id
1 'polypeptide(L)'
;DSDPPPTLSSSSTILALSTPKGPQEVVAGLVDAPREEEEEEDVSISALLASVRREFWMKLALWVLLLFMSSYVGYAIPFMLLSGMAAMLVNLGKRGEGEASAYSIFNGFQELPGQLNAGHYEQAIRRGQMMRL
;
A
#
# COMPACT_ATOMS: atom_id res chain seq x y z
N ASP A 1 -52.18 40.05 45.18
CA ASP A 1 -50.88 39.80 45.78
C ASP A 1 -51.10 39.36 47.21
N SER A 2 -50.32 38.40 47.69
CA SER A 2 -50.37 37.73 49.02
C SER A 2 -51.57 36.84 49.36
N ASP A 3 -51.44 35.53 49.08
CA ASP A 3 -52.05 34.46 49.88
C ASP A 3 -50.93 33.51 50.40
N PRO A 4 -51.03 33.00 51.64
CA PRO A 4 -49.96 32.32 52.36
C PRO A 4 -49.73 30.85 51.91
N PRO A 5 -48.57 30.25 52.22
CA PRO A 5 -48.23 28.90 51.75
C PRO A 5 -48.96 27.81 52.56
N PRO A 6 -49.72 26.89 51.93
CA PRO A 6 -50.21 25.72 52.62
C PRO A 6 -49.10 24.67 52.79
N THR A 7 -48.81 24.39 54.04
CA THR A 7 -47.96 23.33 54.56
C THR A 7 -48.60 21.94 54.41
N LEU A 8 -47.79 21.00 53.91
CA LEU A 8 -47.75 19.54 54.13
C LEU A 8 -49.01 18.81 54.64
N SER A 9 -49.53 17.87 53.83
CA SER A 9 -50.20 16.67 54.35
C SER A 9 -50.01 15.46 53.42
N SER A 10 -49.14 14.56 53.88
CA SER A 10 -49.10 13.11 53.69
C SER A 10 -49.64 12.48 52.40
N SER A 11 -48.72 11.97 51.58
CA SER A 11 -48.90 10.64 50.96
C SER A 11 -47.54 9.99 50.72
N SER A 12 -47.23 9.03 51.57
CA SER A 12 -46.22 7.99 51.38
C SER A 12 -46.38 7.33 50.01
N THR A 13 -45.62 7.79 49.01
CA THR A 13 -45.41 7.02 47.79
C THR A 13 -43.97 6.52 47.82
N ILE A 14 -43.81 5.38 48.48
CA ILE A 14 -42.76 4.41 48.17
C ILE A 14 -42.93 4.11 46.68
N LEU A 15 -42.02 4.59 45.83
CA LEU A 15 -41.89 4.02 44.49
C LEU A 15 -40.41 3.90 44.15
N ALA A 16 -39.92 2.73 44.53
CA ALA A 16 -38.80 1.98 43.98
C ALA A 16 -37.90 2.75 43.01
N LEU A 17 -36.73 3.13 43.52
CA LEU A 17 -35.47 3.12 42.78
C LEU A 17 -35.47 1.87 41.87
N SER A 18 -35.65 2.04 40.56
CA SER A 18 -35.44 0.94 39.62
C SER A 18 -33.98 0.52 39.74
N THR A 19 -33.79 -0.67 40.27
CA THR A 19 -32.52 -1.34 40.48
C THR A 19 -31.66 -1.29 39.21
N PRO A 20 -30.34 -1.02 39.30
CA PRO A 20 -29.47 -1.07 38.15
C PRO A 20 -29.44 -2.48 37.55
N LYS A 21 -29.62 -2.53 36.23
CA LYS A 21 -29.60 -3.73 35.39
C LYS A 21 -28.35 -4.56 35.71
N GLY A 22 -28.55 -5.80 36.15
CA GLY A 22 -27.46 -6.66 36.65
C GLY A 22 -26.42 -6.96 35.56
N PRO A 23 -25.15 -7.24 35.94
CA PRO A 23 -24.05 -7.49 34.99
C PRO A 23 -24.37 -8.57 33.96
N GLN A 24 -25.15 -9.58 34.35
CA GLN A 24 -25.52 -10.71 33.49
C GLN A 24 -26.35 -10.29 32.28
N GLU A 25 -27.19 -9.27 32.41
CA GLU A 25 -28.06 -8.83 31.32
C GLU A 25 -27.33 -7.89 30.34
N VAL A 26 -26.27 -7.22 30.81
CA VAL A 26 -25.33 -6.46 29.97
C VAL A 26 -24.41 -7.41 29.21
N VAL A 27 -23.93 -8.47 29.87
CA VAL A 27 -23.13 -9.52 29.22
C VAL A 27 -23.97 -10.32 28.22
N ALA A 28 -25.23 -10.63 28.56
CA ALA A 28 -26.17 -11.23 27.62
C ALA A 28 -26.42 -10.32 26.41
N GLY A 29 -26.56 -8.99 26.61
CA GLY A 29 -26.69 -8.03 25.50
C GLY A 29 -25.43 -7.85 24.65
N LEU A 30 -24.23 -8.13 25.19
CA LEU A 30 -22.99 -8.19 24.41
C LEU A 30 -22.82 -9.50 23.64
N VAL A 31 -23.35 -10.60 24.19
CA VAL A 31 -23.38 -11.91 23.52
C VAL A 31 -24.46 -11.96 22.43
N ASP A 32 -25.56 -11.23 22.61
CA ASP A 32 -26.65 -11.06 21.62
C ASP A 32 -26.44 -9.87 20.68
N ALA A 33 -25.29 -9.18 20.76
CA ALA A 33 -24.95 -8.22 19.73
C ALA A 33 -24.86 -9.00 18.41
N PRO A 34 -25.66 -8.66 17.37
CA PRO A 34 -25.51 -9.27 16.07
C PRO A 34 -24.07 -9.04 15.65
N ARG A 35 -23.29 -10.12 15.66
CA ARG A 35 -21.96 -10.15 15.09
C ARG A 35 -22.17 -9.70 13.66
N GLU A 36 -21.75 -8.48 13.32
CA GLU A 36 -21.56 -8.10 11.94
C GLU A 36 -20.60 -9.14 11.40
N GLU A 37 -21.15 -10.15 10.72
CA GLU A 37 -20.38 -11.06 9.90
C GLU A 37 -19.72 -10.13 8.90
N GLU A 38 -18.44 -9.81 9.14
CA GLU A 38 -17.59 -9.17 8.15
C GLU A 38 -17.81 -9.98 6.88
N GLU A 39 -18.57 -9.43 5.94
CA GLU A 39 -18.75 -10.05 4.63
C GLU A 39 -17.34 -10.20 4.09
N GLU A 40 -16.79 -11.41 4.16
CA GLU A 40 -15.55 -11.76 3.50
C GLU A 40 -15.82 -11.47 2.02
N GLU A 41 -15.38 -10.30 1.55
CA GLU A 41 -15.39 -9.97 0.14
C GLU A 41 -14.60 -11.07 -0.54
N ASP A 42 -15.32 -12.06 -1.08
CA ASP A 42 -14.78 -13.17 -1.81
C ASP A 42 -14.19 -12.62 -3.11
N VAL A 43 -12.95 -12.14 -3.01
CA VAL A 43 -12.17 -11.67 -4.15
C VAL A 43 -11.99 -12.88 -5.06
N SER A 44 -12.82 -12.93 -6.09
CA SER A 44 -12.85 -14.03 -7.05
C SER A 44 -11.57 -14.05 -7.87
N ILE A 45 -10.57 -14.79 -7.38
CA ILE A 45 -9.24 -14.94 -8.01
C ILE A 45 -9.39 -15.42 -9.46
N SER A 46 -10.35 -16.30 -9.73
CA SER A 46 -10.64 -16.79 -11.09
C SER A 46 -11.07 -15.68 -12.04
N ALA A 47 -11.89 -14.73 -11.57
CA ALA A 47 -12.33 -13.58 -12.35
C ALA A 47 -11.17 -12.62 -12.62
N LEU A 48 -10.30 -12.40 -11.64
CA LEU A 48 -9.09 -11.59 -11.80
C LEU A 48 -8.12 -12.21 -12.81
N LEU A 49 -7.87 -13.52 -12.74
CA LEU A 49 -7.01 -14.22 -13.69
C LEU A 49 -7.57 -14.20 -15.11
N ALA A 50 -8.89 -14.33 -15.27
CA ALA A 50 -9.57 -14.24 -16.56
C ALA A 50 -9.57 -12.82 -17.15
N SER A 51 -9.46 -11.78 -16.30
CA SER A 51 -9.36 -10.38 -16.75
C SER A 51 -8.02 -10.06 -17.43
N VAL A 52 -6.98 -10.87 -17.18
CA VAL A 52 -5.64 -10.66 -17.74
C VAL A 52 -5.60 -11.02 -19.22
N ARG A 53 -4.99 -10.14 -20.03
CA ARG A 53 -4.89 -10.31 -21.49
C ARG A 53 -4.28 -11.66 -21.88
N ARG A 54 -4.89 -12.36 -22.83
CA ARG A 54 -4.45 -13.70 -23.31
C ARG A 54 -2.98 -13.73 -23.76
N GLU A 55 -2.46 -12.64 -24.32
CA GLU A 55 -1.05 -12.52 -24.72
C GLU A 55 -0.07 -12.68 -23.55
N PHE A 56 -0.46 -12.23 -22.35
CA PHE A 56 0.34 -12.40 -21.14
C PHE A 56 0.48 -13.87 -20.79
N TRP A 57 -0.63 -14.61 -20.81
CA TRP A 57 -0.64 -16.05 -20.56
C TRP A 57 0.22 -16.83 -21.54
N MET A 58 0.21 -16.46 -22.83
CA MET A 58 1.08 -17.07 -23.84
C MET A 58 2.56 -16.82 -23.54
N LYS A 59 2.94 -15.58 -23.18
CA LYS A 59 4.31 -15.22 -22.82
C LYS A 59 4.75 -15.91 -21.53
N LEU A 60 3.87 -16.01 -20.55
CA LEU A 60 4.13 -16.71 -19.29
C LEU A 60 4.34 -18.20 -19.52
N ALA A 61 3.47 -18.85 -20.30
CA ALA A 61 3.62 -20.27 -20.65
C ALA A 61 4.94 -20.53 -21.40
N LEU A 62 5.29 -19.68 -22.36
CA LEU A 62 6.57 -19.74 -23.05
C LEU A 62 7.74 -19.59 -22.07
N TRP A 63 7.68 -18.62 -21.16
CA TRP A 63 8.73 -18.40 -20.16
C TRP A 63 8.90 -19.60 -19.23
N VAL A 64 7.81 -20.22 -18.75
CA VAL A 64 7.86 -21.45 -17.95
C VAL A 64 8.46 -22.62 -18.73
N LEU A 65 8.13 -22.76 -20.02
CA LEU A 65 8.71 -23.79 -20.87
C LEU A 65 10.22 -23.60 -21.02
N LEU A 66 10.68 -22.37 -21.26
CA LEU A 66 12.11 -22.06 -21.32
C LEU A 66 12.80 -22.32 -19.98
N LEU A 67 12.14 -22.01 -18.86
CA LEU A 67 12.66 -22.30 -17.53
C LEU A 67 12.85 -23.82 -17.33
N PHE A 68 11.84 -24.62 -17.70
CA PHE A 68 11.93 -26.08 -17.61
C PHE A 68 13.06 -26.63 -18.48
N MET A 69 13.19 -26.14 -19.71
CA MET A 69 14.25 -26.55 -20.63
C MET A 69 15.63 -26.17 -20.09
N SER A 70 15.78 -24.96 -19.53
CA SER A 70 17.02 -24.51 -18.91
C SER A 70 17.36 -25.33 -17.66
N SER A 71 16.34 -25.69 -16.87
CA SER A 71 16.53 -26.56 -15.71
C SER A 71 16.96 -27.97 -16.09
N TYR A 72 16.47 -28.50 -17.20
CA TYR A 72 16.91 -29.80 -17.70
C TYR A 72 18.39 -29.81 -18.07
N VAL A 73 18.91 -28.71 -18.62
CA VAL A 73 20.33 -28.57 -18.99
C VAL A 73 21.20 -28.13 -17.78
N GLY A 74 20.60 -27.75 -16.66
CA GLY A 74 21.30 -27.32 -15.44
C GLY A 74 21.58 -25.82 -15.34
N TYR A 75 21.02 -25.00 -16.24
CA TYR A 75 21.21 -23.54 -16.30
C TYR A 75 20.03 -22.75 -15.71
N ALA A 76 19.26 -23.33 -14.80
CA ALA A 76 18.09 -22.69 -14.20
C ALA A 76 18.42 -21.33 -13.54
N ILE A 77 19.48 -21.28 -12.73
CA ILE A 77 19.91 -20.07 -12.00
C ILE A 77 20.28 -18.93 -12.96
N PRO A 78 21.21 -19.10 -13.92
CA PRO A 78 21.55 -18.02 -14.84
C PRO A 78 20.37 -17.60 -15.73
N PHE A 79 19.49 -18.54 -16.11
CA PHE A 79 18.26 -18.21 -16.84
C PHE A 79 17.32 -17.31 -16.01
N MET A 80 17.10 -17.63 -14.73
CA MET A 80 16.30 -16.81 -13.83
C MET A 80 16.91 -15.42 -13.66
N LEU A 81 18.22 -15.33 -13.49
CA LEU A 81 18.94 -14.06 -13.36
C LEU A 81 18.78 -13.19 -14.61
N LEU A 82 19.03 -13.76 -15.80
CA LEU A 82 18.91 -13.07 -17.07
C LEU A 82 17.47 -12.66 -17.37
N SER A 83 16.51 -13.53 -17.09
CA SER A 83 15.10 -13.24 -17.32
C SER A 83 14.58 -12.15 -16.39
N GLY A 84 15.00 -12.14 -15.12
CA GLY A 84 14.69 -11.07 -14.18
C GLY A 84 15.33 -9.74 -14.59
N MET A 85 16.58 -9.76 -15.06
CA MET A 85 17.25 -8.57 -15.58
C MET A 85 16.58 -8.04 -16.84
N ALA A 86 16.19 -8.93 -17.77
CA ALA A 86 15.43 -8.55 -18.96
C ALA A 86 14.05 -7.99 -18.60
N ALA A 87 13.35 -8.59 -17.63
CA ALA A 87 12.08 -8.09 -17.13
C ALA A 87 12.23 -6.69 -16.52
N MET A 88 13.28 -6.46 -15.74
CA MET A 88 13.62 -5.12 -15.24
C MET A 88 13.86 -4.16 -16.40
N LEU A 89 14.72 -4.49 -17.38
CA LEU A 89 15.01 -3.60 -18.50
C LEU A 89 13.79 -3.27 -19.36
N VAL A 90 12.88 -4.23 -19.55
CA VAL A 90 11.60 -4.00 -20.25
C VAL A 90 10.64 -3.16 -19.40
N ASN A 91 10.71 -3.29 -18.06
CA ASN A 91 9.92 -2.52 -17.11
C ASN A 91 10.50 -1.13 -16.81
N LEU A 92 11.79 -0.90 -17.08
CA LEU A 92 12.43 0.41 -17.14
C LEU A 92 11.79 1.20 -18.29
N GLY A 93 10.58 1.70 -18.03
CA GLY A 93 9.85 2.56 -18.93
C GLY A 93 10.74 3.70 -19.38
N LYS A 94 10.49 4.18 -20.58
CA LYS A 94 11.17 5.33 -21.16
C LYS A 94 10.86 6.53 -20.26
N ARG A 95 11.76 6.86 -19.32
CA ARG A 95 11.63 8.03 -18.44
C ARG A 95 11.40 9.25 -19.33
N GLY A 96 10.34 10.00 -19.07
CA GLY A 96 10.19 11.30 -19.69
C GLY A 96 11.37 12.18 -19.32
N GLU A 97 12.00 12.85 -20.30
CA GLU A 97 12.99 13.89 -20.01
C GLU A 97 12.34 14.92 -19.07
N GLY A 98 12.71 14.89 -17.78
CA GLY A 98 12.13 15.74 -16.74
C GLY A 98 11.38 15.03 -15.60
N GLU A 99 11.20 13.70 -15.65
CA GLU A 99 10.57 12.98 -14.53
C GLU A 99 11.51 12.86 -13.33
N ALA A 100 11.15 13.59 -12.28
CA ALA A 100 11.82 13.65 -11.00
C ALA A 100 12.23 12.25 -10.54
N SER A 101 13.52 12.06 -10.26
CA SER A 101 13.88 10.99 -9.33
C SER A 101 13.19 11.28 -7.99
N ALA A 102 12.86 10.26 -7.19
CA ALA A 102 12.26 10.46 -5.87
C ALA A 102 13.03 11.49 -5.01
N TYR A 103 14.34 11.63 -5.26
CA TYR A 103 15.21 12.61 -4.61
C TYR A 103 15.06 14.05 -5.14
N SER A 104 14.74 14.22 -6.43
CA SER A 104 14.51 15.53 -7.05
C SER A 104 13.27 16.24 -6.48
N ILE A 105 12.28 15.48 -6.00
CA ILE A 105 11.09 16.01 -5.32
C ILE A 105 11.46 16.69 -4.00
N PHE A 106 12.41 16.13 -3.25
CA PHE A 106 12.85 16.69 -1.97
C PHE A 106 13.87 17.82 -2.14
N ASN A 107 14.65 17.81 -3.22
CA ASN A 107 15.71 18.80 -3.45
C ASN A 107 15.30 19.93 -4.42
N GLY A 108 14.01 20.07 -4.74
CA GLY A 108 13.53 21.13 -5.64
C GLY A 108 14.22 21.14 -7.02
N PHE A 109 14.60 19.96 -7.53
CA PHE A 109 15.42 19.80 -8.75
C PHE A 109 16.77 20.53 -8.75
N GLN A 110 17.27 20.93 -7.59
CA GLN A 110 18.64 21.43 -7.50
C GLN A 110 19.62 20.26 -7.60
N GLU A 111 20.68 20.45 -8.37
CA GLU A 111 21.80 19.51 -8.42
C GLU A 111 22.49 19.49 -7.04
N LEU A 112 22.84 18.32 -6.52
CA LEU A 112 23.56 18.28 -5.25
C LEU A 112 24.93 18.94 -5.44
N PRO A 113 25.32 19.90 -4.58
CA PRO A 113 26.62 20.52 -4.65
C PRO A 113 27.70 19.45 -4.46
N GLY A 114 28.57 19.28 -5.45
CA GLY A 114 29.60 18.24 -5.46
C GLY A 114 29.30 17.02 -6.34
N GLN A 115 28.11 16.91 -6.94
CA GLN A 115 27.92 15.95 -8.04
C GLN A 115 28.65 16.43 -9.30
N LEU A 116 29.55 15.59 -9.82
CA LEU A 116 30.17 15.81 -11.12
C LEU A 116 29.12 15.67 -12.22
N ASN A 117 28.55 16.79 -12.65
CA ASN A 117 27.65 16.84 -13.79
C ASN A 117 28.46 16.83 -15.11
N ALA A 118 27.87 16.32 -16.19
CA ALA A 118 28.41 16.38 -17.54
C ALA A 118 28.84 17.81 -17.96
N GLY A 119 28.12 18.85 -17.49
CA GLY A 119 28.52 20.25 -17.70
C GLY A 119 29.86 20.62 -17.06
N HIS A 120 30.19 20.06 -15.89
CA HIS A 120 31.50 20.25 -15.27
C HIS A 120 32.61 19.55 -16.05
N TYR A 121 32.34 18.36 -16.58
CA TYR A 121 33.24 17.64 -17.48
C TYR A 121 33.52 18.41 -18.77
N GLU A 122 32.47 18.88 -19.45
CA GLU A 122 32.59 19.68 -20.67
C GLU A 122 33.40 20.95 -20.42
N GLN A 123 33.13 21.67 -19.32
CA GLN A 123 33.91 22.85 -18.97
C GLN A 123 35.36 22.51 -18.58
N ALA A 124 35.62 21.40 -17.89
CA ALA A 124 36.99 20.97 -17.57
C ALA A 124 37.78 20.61 -18.83
N ILE A 125 37.13 19.99 -19.82
CA ILE A 125 37.70 19.71 -21.15
C ILE A 125 37.96 21.02 -21.89
N ARG A 126 36.99 21.94 -21.95
CA ARG A 126 37.16 23.25 -22.61
C ARG A 126 38.21 24.14 -21.94
N ARG A 127 38.34 24.08 -20.62
CA ARG A 127 39.38 24.79 -19.86
C ARG A 127 40.75 24.10 -19.92
N GLY A 128 40.87 22.96 -20.62
CA GLY A 128 42.12 22.21 -20.75
C GLY A 128 42.64 21.61 -19.43
N GLN A 129 41.79 21.54 -18.39
CA GLN A 129 42.20 21.15 -17.04
C GLN A 129 42.50 19.65 -16.92
N MET A 130 42.01 18.81 -17.83
CA MET A 130 42.31 17.37 -17.85
C MET A 130 43.58 16.97 -18.62
N MET A 131 44.27 17.92 -19.28
CA MET A 131 45.49 17.64 -20.06
C MET A 131 46.80 17.95 -19.31
N ARG A 132 46.74 18.31 -18.02
CA ARG A 132 47.93 18.45 -17.17
C ARG A 132 48.03 17.26 -16.20
N LEU A 133 48.57 16.15 -16.69
CA LEU A 133 49.11 15.05 -15.89
C LEU A 133 50.58 14.86 -16.25
#